data_AF-F5L513-F1
#
_entry.id   AF-F5L513-F1
#
_cell.length_a   1.000
_cell.length_b   1.000
_cell.length_c   1.000
_cell.angle_alpha   90.00
_cell.angle_beta   90.00
_cell.angle_gamma   90.00
#
_symmetry.space_group_name_H-M   'P 1'
#
loop_
_entity.id
_entity.type
_entity.pdbx_description
1 polymer ?
#
loop_
_entity_poly.entity_id
_entity_poly.type
_entity_poly.pdbx_seq_one_letter_code
_entity_poly.pdbx_strand_id
1 'polypeptide(L)'
;VSSGAKIQFEYELLSGTCLQLCVQQANDSDARFAYHTQHTILPNDLCIRDLGFFSLATLAEIDARGAYYITRLRSDIKVYIKQDGEWHEWDWESIGNRLGEGEAVEVEHVYIGHQRLYVPRLIFRRLTAEEWEKRLTYVRKKEKKKGKALSRQTLEQKKYHILLTNLPQESFDAQQVYELYSLRWQVELLFKGWKSLFDLDRVKKMKKERFECHLYGTLIAILVTQTLLFQARRYWHQREGIEISEWKALNILQSYWHRFLLHPQAMETALPSLLSLLRKHARKDRRKGEETVSDLLKKLGIW
;
A
#
# COMPACT_ATOMS: atom_id res chain seq x y z
N VAL A 1 5.84 24.85 -15.56
CA VAL A 1 5.65 23.40 -15.76
C VAL A 1 6.58 22.68 -14.80
N SER A 2 6.05 21.88 -13.86
CA SER A 2 6.92 21.06 -13.00
C SER A 2 7.46 19.90 -13.83
N SER A 3 8.74 19.91 -14.16
CA SER A 3 9.40 18.78 -14.83
C SER A 3 9.49 17.61 -13.85
N GLY A 4 8.77 16.52 -14.12
CA GLY A 4 8.83 15.31 -13.31
C GLY A 4 8.01 14.17 -13.92
N ALA A 5 8.42 12.94 -13.61
CA ALA A 5 7.69 11.73 -13.94
C ALA A 5 7.07 11.13 -12.67
N LYS A 6 5.91 10.52 -12.83
CA LYS A 6 5.23 9.74 -11.79
C LYS A 6 5.26 8.28 -12.17
N ILE A 7 5.54 7.39 -11.22
CA ILE A 7 5.55 5.95 -11.41
C ILE A 7 4.39 5.38 -10.59
N GLN A 8 3.47 4.71 -11.26
CA GLN A 8 2.35 3.99 -10.65
C GLN A 8 2.66 2.50 -10.69
N PHE A 9 2.37 1.80 -9.60
CA PHE A 9 2.67 0.38 -9.46
C PHE A 9 1.56 -0.35 -8.74
N GLU A 10 1.15 -1.49 -9.30
CA GLU A 10 0.16 -2.41 -8.76
C GLU A 10 0.73 -3.82 -8.83
N TYR A 11 0.60 -4.58 -7.74
CA TYR A 11 1.09 -5.95 -7.66
C TYR A 11 0.20 -6.78 -6.74
N GLU A 12 0.17 -8.08 -6.99
CA GLU A 12 -0.51 -9.06 -6.15
C GLU A 12 0.42 -9.46 -4.99
N LEU A 13 -0.06 -9.33 -3.75
CA LEU A 13 0.77 -9.38 -2.55
C LEU A 13 1.37 -10.77 -2.26
N LEU A 14 0.64 -11.85 -2.53
CA LEU A 14 1.01 -13.22 -2.15
C LEU A 14 2.04 -13.83 -3.12
N SER A 15 1.84 -13.61 -4.42
CA SER A 15 2.71 -14.09 -5.50
C SER A 15 3.82 -13.10 -5.83
N GLY A 16 3.64 -11.80 -5.54
CA GLY A 16 4.53 -10.74 -5.98
C GLY A 16 4.41 -10.39 -7.46
N THR A 17 3.38 -10.89 -8.14
CA THR A 17 3.14 -10.63 -9.57
C THR A 17 2.89 -9.14 -9.79
N CYS A 18 3.68 -8.52 -10.67
CA CYS A 18 3.41 -7.17 -11.15
C CYS A 18 2.15 -7.19 -12.03
N LEU A 19 1.09 -6.50 -11.59
CA LEU A 19 -0.15 -6.36 -12.36
C LEU A 19 -0.08 -5.15 -13.28
N GLN A 20 0.45 -4.03 -12.79
CA GLN A 20 0.63 -2.80 -13.56
C GLN A 20 1.88 -2.04 -13.14
N LEU A 21 2.58 -1.46 -14.12
CA LEU A 21 3.65 -0.48 -13.92
C LEU A 21 3.54 0.59 -15.00
N CYS A 22 3.26 1.83 -14.62
CA CYS A 22 3.03 2.91 -15.58
C CYS A 22 3.87 4.14 -15.24
N VAL A 23 4.41 4.80 -16.27
CA VAL A 23 5.06 6.10 -16.17
C VAL A 23 4.10 7.17 -16.68
N GLN A 24 3.82 8.15 -15.83
CA GLN A 24 2.89 9.25 -16.03
C GLN A 24 3.58 10.61 -15.85
N GLN A 25 2.90 11.69 -16.24
CA GLN A 25 3.36 13.04 -15.91
C GLN A 25 3.24 13.28 -14.39
N ALA A 26 4.12 14.11 -13.83
CA ALA A 26 4.13 14.38 -12.39
C ALA A 26 2.79 14.89 -11.82
N ASN A 27 2.01 15.61 -12.63
CA ASN A 27 0.74 16.21 -12.26
C ASN A 27 -0.49 15.33 -12.58
N ASP A 28 -0.30 14.14 -13.17
CA ASP A 28 -1.41 13.22 -13.44
C ASP A 28 -2.06 12.77 -12.13
N SER A 29 -3.39 12.59 -12.15
CA SER A 29 -4.16 12.22 -10.96
C SER A 29 -4.05 10.73 -10.66
N ASP A 30 -3.74 10.36 -9.41
CA ASP A 30 -3.70 8.96 -8.96
C ASP A 30 -5.08 8.30 -9.07
N ALA A 31 -6.16 9.05 -8.81
CA ALA A 31 -7.53 8.56 -8.99
C ALA A 31 -7.85 8.21 -10.45
N ARG A 32 -7.26 8.91 -11.43
CA ARG A 32 -7.41 8.54 -12.86
C ARG A 32 -6.68 7.25 -13.17
N PHE A 33 -5.50 7.03 -12.61
CA PHE A 33 -4.81 5.74 -12.74
C PHE A 33 -5.66 4.58 -12.20
N ALA A 34 -6.19 4.71 -10.98
CA ALA A 34 -7.06 3.70 -10.37
C ALA A 34 -8.33 3.38 -11.17
N TYR A 35 -8.82 4.34 -11.96
CA TYR A 35 -9.92 4.13 -12.91
C TYR A 35 -9.45 3.33 -14.14
N HIS A 36 -8.30 3.67 -14.70
CA HIS A 36 -7.75 2.94 -15.86
C HIS A 36 -7.28 1.52 -15.54
N THR A 37 -6.91 1.23 -14.30
CA THR A 37 -6.54 -0.14 -13.86
C THR A 37 -7.72 -0.98 -13.38
N GLN A 38 -8.98 -0.56 -13.60
CA GLN A 38 -10.13 -1.40 -13.22
C GLN A 38 -10.12 -2.78 -13.89
N HIS A 39 -9.53 -2.91 -15.07
CA HIS A 39 -9.44 -4.16 -15.80
C HIS A 39 -8.62 -5.26 -15.10
N THR A 40 -7.78 -4.93 -14.11
CA THR A 40 -7.02 -5.92 -13.33
C THR A 40 -7.82 -6.52 -12.18
N ILE A 41 -8.96 -5.93 -11.83
CA ILE A 41 -9.78 -6.35 -10.69
C ILE A 41 -10.60 -7.57 -11.08
N LEU A 42 -10.34 -8.70 -10.42
CA LEU A 42 -11.03 -9.97 -10.60
C LEU A 42 -11.99 -10.24 -9.43
N PRO A 43 -13.04 -11.05 -9.65
CA PRO A 43 -13.93 -11.48 -8.56
C PRO A 43 -13.15 -12.12 -7.40
N ASN A 44 -13.54 -11.80 -6.17
CA ASN A 44 -12.90 -12.21 -4.91
C ASN A 44 -11.52 -11.57 -4.61
N ASP A 45 -11.02 -10.66 -5.44
CA ASP A 45 -9.81 -9.90 -5.09
C ASP A 45 -10.06 -8.98 -3.88
N LEU A 46 -9.05 -8.80 -3.02
CA LEU A 46 -9.05 -7.75 -1.99
C LEU A 46 -8.19 -6.56 -2.45
N CYS A 47 -8.84 -5.49 -2.88
CA CYS A 47 -8.20 -4.24 -3.29
C CYS A 47 -7.81 -3.39 -2.07
N ILE A 48 -6.51 -3.25 -1.81
CA ILE A 48 -5.97 -2.34 -0.79
C ILE A 48 -5.28 -1.17 -1.47
N ARG A 49 -5.86 0.03 -1.37
CA ARG A 49 -5.36 1.23 -2.07
C ARG A 49 -5.09 2.39 -1.11
N ASP A 50 -4.07 3.19 -1.41
CA ASP A 50 -3.81 4.43 -0.67
C ASP A 50 -4.88 5.51 -0.97
N LEU A 51 -4.96 6.51 -0.10
CA LEU A 51 -5.93 7.59 -0.16
C LEU A 51 -5.89 8.39 -1.48
N GLY A 52 -4.72 8.44 -2.15
CA GLY A 52 -4.59 9.09 -3.47
C GLY A 52 -5.44 8.42 -4.56
N PHE A 53 -5.72 7.13 -4.42
CA PHE A 53 -6.53 6.34 -5.35
C PHE A 53 -8.02 6.28 -4.96
N PHE A 54 -8.43 6.98 -3.90
CA PHE A 54 -9.81 7.01 -3.45
C PHE A 54 -10.73 7.66 -4.51
N SER A 55 -11.78 6.93 -4.88
CA SER A 55 -12.85 7.40 -5.76
C SER A 55 -14.12 6.61 -5.49
N LEU A 56 -15.27 7.30 -5.38
CA LEU A 56 -16.57 6.68 -5.18
C LEU A 56 -16.92 5.72 -6.34
N ALA A 57 -16.63 6.13 -7.58
CA ALA A 57 -16.87 5.30 -8.77
C ALA A 57 -16.04 4.01 -8.75
N THR A 58 -14.81 4.08 -8.23
CA THR A 58 -13.94 2.90 -8.11
C THR A 58 -14.46 1.92 -7.06
N LEU A 59 -15.02 2.40 -5.94
CA LEU A 59 -15.61 1.52 -4.93
C LEU A 59 -16.84 0.79 -5.48
N ALA A 60 -17.72 1.52 -6.17
CA ALA A 60 -18.90 0.92 -6.81
C ALA A 60 -18.51 -0.13 -7.86
N GLU A 61 -17.46 0.12 -8.65
CA GLU A 61 -16.96 -0.84 -9.65
C GLU A 61 -16.38 -2.12 -9.00
N ILE A 62 -15.61 -1.97 -7.92
CA ILE A 62 -15.05 -3.14 -7.20
C ILE A 62 -16.19 -4.03 -6.71
N ASP A 63 -17.20 -3.42 -6.09
CA ASP A 63 -18.37 -4.13 -5.59
C ASP A 63 -19.17 -4.81 -6.73
N ALA A 64 -19.39 -4.09 -7.83
CA ALA A 64 -20.07 -4.63 -9.02
C ALA A 64 -19.35 -5.82 -9.67
N ARG A 65 -18.03 -5.94 -9.49
CA ARG A 65 -17.21 -7.07 -9.95
C ARG A 65 -17.19 -8.26 -8.98
N GLY A 66 -17.85 -8.16 -7.83
CA GLY A 66 -17.77 -9.18 -6.77
C GLY A 66 -16.39 -9.24 -6.11
N ALA A 67 -15.66 -8.12 -6.11
CA ALA A 67 -14.39 -7.97 -5.43
C ALA A 67 -14.56 -7.17 -4.13
N TYR A 68 -13.55 -7.24 -3.26
CA TYR A 68 -13.53 -6.58 -1.97
C TYR A 68 -12.58 -5.39 -1.96
N TYR A 69 -12.80 -4.43 -1.08
CA TYR A 69 -11.88 -3.31 -0.87
C TYR A 69 -11.65 -2.98 0.60
N ILE A 70 -10.48 -2.41 0.89
CA ILE A 70 -10.24 -1.62 2.09
C ILE A 70 -9.59 -0.31 1.66
N THR A 71 -10.23 0.82 1.98
CA THR A 71 -9.71 2.14 1.67
C THR A 71 -9.89 3.11 2.83
N ARG A 72 -9.11 4.18 2.85
CA ARG A 72 -9.32 5.29 3.78
C ARG A 72 -10.36 6.24 3.23
N LEU A 73 -11.23 6.73 4.11
CA LEU A 73 -12.11 7.86 3.80
C LEU A 73 -11.29 9.15 3.61
N ARG A 74 -11.61 9.90 2.57
CA ARG A 74 -11.06 11.23 2.32
C ARG A 74 -11.78 12.26 3.19
N SER A 75 -11.04 13.18 3.80
CA SER A 75 -11.55 14.09 4.84
C SER A 75 -12.64 15.07 4.38
N ASP A 76 -12.75 15.33 3.08
CA ASP A 76 -13.77 16.18 2.46
C ASP A 76 -15.06 15.42 2.11
N ILE A 77 -15.07 14.09 2.25
CA ILE A 77 -16.25 13.27 1.97
C ILE A 77 -17.08 13.14 3.24
N LYS A 78 -18.33 13.60 3.16
CA LYS A 78 -19.33 13.44 4.21
C LYS A 78 -19.83 12.00 4.27
N VAL A 79 -20.17 11.57 5.47
CA VAL A 79 -20.77 10.26 5.76
C VAL A 79 -22.16 10.50 6.33
N TYR A 80 -23.11 9.68 5.92
CA TYR A 80 -24.48 9.72 6.35
C TYR A 80 -24.90 8.33 6.85
N ILE A 81 -25.75 8.32 7.85
CA ILE A 81 -26.41 7.12 8.38
C ILE A 81 -27.91 7.31 8.17
N LYS A 82 -28.59 6.23 7.77
CA LYS A 82 -30.04 6.22 7.62
C LYS A 82 -30.66 5.56 8.84
N GLN A 83 -31.39 6.31 9.66
CA GLN A 83 -32.09 5.82 10.86
C GLN A 83 -33.57 6.15 10.70
N ASP A 84 -34.44 5.16 10.88
CA ASP A 84 -35.91 5.33 10.78
C ASP A 84 -36.41 6.04 9.51
N GLY A 85 -35.67 5.88 8.39
CA GLY A 85 -35.98 6.52 7.12
C GLY A 85 -35.36 7.91 6.93
N GLU A 86 -34.86 8.53 8.00
CA GLU A 86 -34.24 9.85 8.01
C GLU A 86 -32.72 9.78 7.81
N TRP A 87 -32.17 10.85 7.24
CA TRP A 87 -30.74 10.96 6.94
C TRP A 87 -30.05 11.84 7.97
N HIS A 88 -29.08 11.27 8.66
CA HIS A 88 -28.25 11.98 9.62
C HIS A 88 -26.81 12.03 9.14
N GLU A 89 -26.19 13.21 9.17
CA GLU A 89 -24.74 13.33 8.96
C GLU A 89 -24.02 12.70 10.14
N TRP A 90 -23.01 11.89 9.85
CA TRP A 90 -22.26 11.16 10.86
C TRP A 90 -21.39 12.10 11.69
N ASP A 91 -21.70 12.20 12.98
CA ASP A 91 -20.94 12.99 13.95
C ASP A 91 -19.69 12.23 14.43
N TRP A 92 -18.65 12.28 13.61
CA TRP A 92 -17.35 11.68 13.92
C TRP A 92 -16.68 12.30 15.16
N GLU A 93 -17.00 13.54 15.52
CA GLU A 93 -16.34 14.26 16.62
C GLU A 93 -16.86 13.77 17.97
N SER A 94 -18.18 13.69 18.14
CA SER A 94 -18.80 13.14 19.35
C SER A 94 -18.44 11.66 19.56
N ILE A 95 -18.38 10.87 18.48
CA ILE A 95 -17.94 9.48 18.56
C ILE A 95 -16.45 9.40 18.90
N GLY A 96 -15.61 10.20 18.26
CA GLY A 96 -14.16 10.17 18.44
C GLY A 96 -13.73 10.55 19.85
N ASN A 97 -14.41 11.53 20.45
CA ASN A 97 -14.15 11.97 21.82
C ASN A 97 -14.45 10.89 22.88
N ARG A 98 -15.29 9.90 22.55
CA ARG A 98 -15.61 8.77 23.43
C ARG A 98 -14.64 7.60 23.32
N LEU A 99 -13.85 7.53 22.25
CA LEU A 99 -12.89 6.44 22.03
C LEU A 99 -11.62 6.66 22.84
N GLY A 100 -11.17 5.63 23.54
CA GLY A 100 -9.83 5.50 24.09
C GLY A 100 -8.77 5.31 23.00
N GLU A 101 -7.49 5.38 23.38
CA GLU A 101 -6.40 5.14 22.44
C GLU A 101 -6.40 3.71 21.92
N GLY A 102 -6.34 3.54 20.60
CA GLY A 102 -6.38 2.22 19.96
C GLY A 102 -7.79 1.64 19.81
N GLU A 103 -8.79 2.18 20.52
CA GLU A 103 -10.17 1.71 20.40
C GLU A 103 -10.76 2.02 19.03
N ALA A 104 -11.63 1.11 18.60
CA ALA A 104 -12.36 1.20 17.34
C ALA A 104 -13.85 1.02 17.59
N VAL A 105 -14.64 1.72 16.78
CA VAL A 105 -16.07 1.51 16.63
C VAL A 105 -16.35 1.21 15.18
N GLU A 106 -17.25 0.26 14.97
CA GLU A 106 -17.74 -0.13 13.66
C GLU A 106 -19.14 0.44 13.45
N VAL A 107 -19.41 0.95 12.26
CA VAL A 107 -20.71 1.44 11.83
C VAL A 107 -21.08 0.72 10.54
N GLU A 108 -22.17 -0.04 10.60
CA GLU A 108 -22.74 -0.73 9.45
C GLU A 108 -23.64 0.20 8.62
N HIS A 109 -23.76 -0.09 7.34
CA HIS A 109 -24.67 0.55 6.40
C HIS A 109 -24.54 2.09 6.34
N VAL A 110 -23.34 2.56 6.01
CA VAL A 110 -23.10 4.00 5.83
C VAL A 110 -23.26 4.42 4.38
N TYR A 111 -23.46 5.72 4.18
CA TYR A 111 -23.62 6.31 2.86
C TYR A 111 -22.68 7.49 2.71
N ILE A 112 -21.88 7.51 1.66
CA ILE A 112 -20.79 8.48 1.53
C ILE A 112 -20.94 9.40 0.31
N GLY A 113 -20.53 10.65 0.50
CA GLY A 113 -20.58 11.68 -0.53
C GLY A 113 -22.00 12.15 -0.88
N HIS A 114 -22.08 13.09 -1.81
CA HIS A 114 -23.35 13.71 -2.21
C HIS A 114 -24.34 12.72 -2.84
N GLN A 115 -23.83 11.74 -3.59
CA GLN A 115 -24.63 10.70 -4.21
C GLN A 115 -25.08 9.61 -3.21
N ARG A 116 -24.65 9.70 -1.95
CA ARG A 116 -24.95 8.72 -0.90
C ARG A 116 -24.65 7.30 -1.38
N LEU A 117 -23.43 7.08 -1.86
CA LEU A 117 -22.97 5.75 -2.24
C LEU A 117 -23.01 4.87 -0.99
N TYR A 118 -23.76 3.77 -1.06
CA TYR A 118 -23.84 2.80 0.01
C TYR A 118 -22.48 2.10 0.22
N VAL A 119 -22.06 1.99 1.47
CA VAL A 119 -20.87 1.25 1.89
C VAL A 119 -21.25 0.37 3.07
N PRO A 120 -21.00 -0.95 3.00
CA PRO A 120 -21.42 -1.87 4.05
C PRO A 120 -20.86 -1.55 5.42
N ARG A 121 -19.56 -1.18 5.50
CA ARG A 121 -18.87 -1.03 6.79
C ARG A 121 -17.94 0.16 6.81
N LEU A 122 -18.00 0.91 7.91
CA LEU A 122 -17.05 1.94 8.29
C LEU A 122 -16.41 1.57 9.62
N ILE A 123 -15.07 1.54 9.64
CA ILE A 123 -14.29 1.31 10.85
C ILE A 123 -13.63 2.61 11.25
N PHE A 124 -13.94 3.06 12.45
CA PHE A 124 -13.45 4.31 13.02
C PHE A 124 -12.58 4.02 14.23
N ARG A 125 -11.27 4.17 14.07
CA ARG A 125 -10.27 3.85 15.11
C ARG A 125 -9.51 5.09 15.55
N ARG A 126 -9.36 5.27 16.85
CA ARG A 126 -8.46 6.29 17.41
C ARG A 126 -7.03 5.76 17.44
N LEU A 127 -6.10 6.59 16.94
CA LEU A 127 -4.67 6.27 16.99
C LEU A 127 -4.16 6.14 18.42
N THR A 128 -3.17 5.28 18.61
CA THR A 128 -2.36 5.30 19.84
C THR A 128 -1.47 6.53 19.88
N ALA A 129 -1.00 6.92 21.07
CA ALA A 129 -0.06 8.02 21.23
C ALA A 129 1.19 7.89 20.32
N GLU A 130 1.74 6.67 20.20
CA GLU A 130 2.91 6.40 19.36
C GLU A 130 2.61 6.58 17.86
N GLU A 131 1.47 6.04 17.39
CA GLU A 131 1.05 6.20 16.00
C GLU A 131 0.76 7.67 15.67
N TRP A 132 0.15 8.39 16.62
CA TRP A 132 -0.13 9.81 16.50
C TRP A 132 1.15 10.64 16.44
N GLU A 133 2.14 10.37 17.27
CA GLU A 133 3.41 11.09 17.27
C GLU A 133 4.17 10.91 15.95
N LYS A 134 4.23 9.67 15.44
CA LYS A 134 4.80 9.37 14.11
C LYS A 134 4.08 10.15 13.01
N ARG A 135 2.74 10.13 13.03
CA ARG A 135 1.91 10.86 12.05
C ARG A 135 2.10 12.37 12.16
N LEU A 136 2.13 12.92 13.37
CA LEU A 136 2.30 14.34 13.62
C LEU A 136 3.67 14.83 13.14
N THR A 137 4.73 14.04 13.35
CA THR A 137 6.07 14.33 12.83
C THR A 137 6.09 14.39 11.31
N TYR A 138 5.45 13.43 10.64
CA TYR A 138 5.31 13.44 9.19
C TYR A 138 4.51 14.66 8.69
N VAL A 139 3.38 14.96 9.32
CA VAL A 139 2.53 16.10 8.99
C VAL A 139 3.30 17.41 9.14
N ARG A 140 3.97 17.64 10.27
CA ARG A 140 4.80 18.84 10.52
C ARG A 140 5.88 19.01 9.46
N LYS A 141 6.58 17.94 9.08
CA LYS A 141 7.60 17.99 8.00
C LYS A 141 6.98 18.39 6.66
N LYS A 142 5.80 17.86 6.32
CA LYS A 142 5.10 18.16 5.05
C LYS A 142 4.57 19.59 5.01
N GLU A 143 3.96 20.05 6.11
CA GLU A 143 3.42 21.40 6.21
C GLU A 143 4.52 22.48 6.23
N LYS A 144 5.64 22.22 6.92
CA LYS A 144 6.82 23.10 6.85
C LYS A 144 7.33 23.30 5.42
N LYS A 145 7.30 22.25 4.58
CA LYS A 145 7.67 22.36 3.16
C LYS A 145 6.65 23.15 2.32
N LYS A 146 5.38 23.19 2.74
CA LYS A 146 4.30 23.88 2.02
C LYS A 146 4.06 25.32 2.51
N GLY A 147 4.65 25.70 3.65
CA GLY A 147 4.46 27.03 4.24
C GLY A 147 3.03 27.29 4.73
N LYS A 148 2.25 26.25 5.04
CA LYS A 148 0.85 26.38 5.49
C LYS A 148 0.67 25.73 6.85
N ALA A 149 -0.15 26.34 7.71
CA ALA A 149 -0.61 25.72 8.95
C ALA A 149 -1.92 24.96 8.71
N LEU A 150 -2.09 23.81 9.34
CA LEU A 150 -3.35 23.06 9.30
C LEU A 150 -4.36 23.71 10.25
N SER A 151 -5.64 23.74 9.86
CA SER A 151 -6.72 24.09 10.77
C SER A 151 -6.78 23.11 11.96
N ARG A 152 -7.22 23.57 13.13
CA ARG A 152 -7.42 22.74 14.33
C ARG A 152 -8.28 21.50 14.04
N GLN A 153 -9.40 21.68 13.33
CA GLN A 153 -10.32 20.59 12.99
C GLN A 153 -9.66 19.50 12.12
N THR A 154 -8.92 19.90 11.08
CA THR A 154 -8.17 18.95 10.23
C THR A 154 -7.08 18.22 11.02
N LEU A 155 -6.47 18.86 12.03
CA LEU A 155 -5.47 18.21 12.88
C LEU A 155 -6.13 17.17 13.79
N GLU A 156 -7.32 17.48 14.33
CA GLU A 156 -8.08 16.58 15.19
C GLU A 156 -8.51 15.32 14.42
N GLN A 157 -9.07 15.47 13.22
CA GLN A 157 -9.43 14.34 12.36
C GLN A 157 -8.25 13.39 12.07
N LYS A 158 -7.02 13.91 12.04
CA LYS A 158 -5.83 13.09 11.77
C LYS A 158 -5.47 12.12 12.91
N LYS A 159 -6.04 12.30 14.11
CA LYS A 159 -5.93 11.34 15.22
C LYS A 159 -6.71 10.06 14.97
N TYR A 160 -7.55 10.02 13.94
CA TYR A 160 -8.37 8.85 13.64
C TYR A 160 -7.95 8.19 12.34
N HIS A 161 -8.23 6.90 12.23
CA HIS A 161 -8.33 6.19 10.96
C HIS A 161 -9.79 5.91 10.70
N ILE A 162 -10.21 6.25 9.49
CA ILE A 162 -11.56 5.98 9.00
C ILE A 162 -11.36 5.08 7.78
N LEU A 163 -11.69 3.81 7.94
CA LEU A 163 -11.60 2.81 6.89
C LEU A 163 -13.00 2.48 6.38
N LEU A 164 -13.11 2.25 5.08
CA LEU A 164 -14.31 1.80 4.41
C LEU A 164 -14.03 0.43 3.80
N THR A 165 -14.97 -0.49 3.93
CA THR A 165 -14.85 -1.83 3.36
C THR A 165 -16.22 -2.45 3.04
N ASN A 166 -16.23 -3.37 2.08
CA ASN A 166 -17.33 -4.29 1.80
C ASN A 166 -16.99 -5.74 2.22
N LEU A 167 -15.91 -5.97 2.97
CA LEU A 167 -15.63 -7.29 3.56
C LEU A 167 -16.74 -7.68 4.55
N PRO A 168 -17.24 -8.91 4.53
CA PRO A 168 -18.29 -9.35 5.45
C PRO A 168 -17.79 -9.33 6.90
N GLN A 169 -18.62 -8.80 7.81
CA GLN A 169 -18.31 -8.74 9.25
C GLN A 169 -18.14 -10.13 9.87
N GLU A 170 -18.92 -11.10 9.39
CA GLU A 170 -18.88 -12.51 9.79
C GLU A 170 -17.49 -13.15 9.57
N SER A 171 -16.73 -12.64 8.59
CA SER A 171 -15.42 -13.21 8.21
C SER A 171 -14.24 -12.37 8.69
N PHE A 172 -14.41 -11.06 8.81
CA PHE A 172 -13.35 -10.14 9.25
C PHE A 172 -13.90 -9.10 10.22
N ASP A 173 -13.43 -9.12 11.48
CA ASP A 173 -13.75 -8.07 12.44
C ASP A 173 -13.02 -6.75 12.14
N ALA A 174 -13.37 -5.67 12.86
CA ALA A 174 -12.77 -4.34 12.68
C ALA A 174 -11.24 -4.34 12.86
N GLN A 175 -10.72 -5.16 13.77
CA GLN A 175 -9.30 -5.24 14.06
C GLN A 175 -8.57 -5.94 12.91
N GLN A 176 -9.11 -7.04 12.39
CA GLN A 176 -8.56 -7.78 11.25
C GLN A 176 -8.57 -6.91 9.97
N VAL A 177 -9.62 -6.12 9.73
CA VAL A 177 -9.64 -5.17 8.61
C VAL A 177 -8.57 -4.09 8.77
N TYR A 178 -8.34 -3.60 9.98
CA TYR A 178 -7.25 -2.66 10.25
C TYR A 178 -5.88 -3.29 9.98
N GLU A 179 -5.66 -4.53 10.45
CA GLU A 179 -4.44 -5.28 10.22
C GLU A 179 -4.20 -5.55 8.73
N LEU A 180 -5.24 -5.94 7.98
CA LEU A 180 -5.18 -6.08 6.52
C LEU A 180 -4.79 -4.75 5.86
N TYR A 181 -5.39 -3.63 6.25
CA TYR A 181 -5.03 -2.32 5.70
C TYR A 181 -3.57 -1.94 5.97
N SER A 182 -2.97 -2.44 7.06
CA SER A 182 -1.54 -2.22 7.36
C SER A 182 -0.61 -2.79 6.29
N LEU A 183 -1.03 -3.85 5.57
CA LEU A 183 -0.28 -4.48 4.48
C LEU A 183 -0.01 -3.52 3.32
N ARG A 184 -0.80 -2.45 3.18
CA ARG A 184 -0.54 -1.38 2.20
C ARG A 184 0.90 -0.84 2.30
N TRP A 185 1.49 -0.80 3.49
CA TRP A 185 2.87 -0.33 3.69
C TRP A 185 3.91 -1.12 2.87
N GLN A 186 3.61 -2.35 2.45
CA GLN A 186 4.52 -3.14 1.62
C GLN A 186 4.88 -2.41 0.32
N VAL A 187 3.95 -1.70 -0.32
CA VAL A 187 4.25 -0.93 -1.53
C VAL A 187 5.23 0.22 -1.24
N GLU A 188 5.14 0.83 -0.06
CA GLU A 188 6.08 1.88 0.35
C GLU A 188 7.48 1.32 0.61
N LEU A 189 7.58 0.10 1.15
CA LEU A 189 8.86 -0.60 1.31
C LEU A 189 9.50 -0.92 -0.05
N LEU A 190 8.72 -1.36 -1.04
CA LEU A 190 9.20 -1.58 -2.41
C LEU A 190 9.77 -0.31 -3.01
N PHE A 191 9.00 0.79 -2.98
CA PHE A 191 9.49 2.08 -3.50
C PHE A 191 10.72 2.61 -2.75
N LYS A 192 10.85 2.36 -1.44
CA LYS A 192 12.08 2.68 -0.70
C LYS A 192 13.27 1.87 -1.20
N GLY A 193 13.07 0.56 -1.39
CA GLY A 193 14.07 -0.32 -2.00
C GLY A 193 14.49 0.18 -3.39
N TRP A 194 13.52 0.57 -4.22
CA TRP A 194 13.79 1.04 -5.58
C TRP A 194 14.61 2.33 -5.60
N LYS A 195 14.26 3.31 -4.76
CA LYS A 195 15.00 4.56 -4.64
C LYS A 195 16.42 4.34 -4.13
N SER A 196 16.60 3.48 -3.13
CA SER A 196 17.91 3.25 -2.55
C SER A 196 18.84 2.39 -3.40
N LEU A 197 18.31 1.35 -4.05
CA LEU A 197 19.12 0.37 -4.76
C LEU A 197 19.38 0.75 -6.22
N PHE A 198 18.37 1.33 -6.87
CA PHE A 198 18.38 1.66 -8.29
C PHE A 198 18.50 3.17 -8.54
N ASP A 199 18.69 3.96 -7.48
CA ASP A 199 18.80 5.42 -7.56
C ASP A 199 17.62 6.06 -8.32
N LEU A 200 16.42 5.47 -8.21
CA LEU A 200 15.25 5.82 -9.03
C LEU A 200 14.82 7.30 -8.89
N ASP A 201 15.09 7.92 -7.75
CA ASP A 201 14.81 9.33 -7.49
C ASP A 201 16.02 10.27 -7.70
N ARG A 202 17.15 9.74 -8.19
CA ARG A 202 18.37 10.52 -8.48
C ARG A 202 18.59 10.64 -9.98
N VAL A 203 18.21 11.79 -10.52
CA VAL A 203 18.29 12.07 -11.96
C VAL A 203 19.30 13.19 -12.21
N LYS A 204 20.30 12.92 -13.05
CA LYS A 204 21.22 13.94 -13.55
C LYS A 204 20.55 14.73 -14.68
N LYS A 205 20.94 16.01 -14.86
CA LYS A 205 20.44 16.83 -15.97
C LYS A 205 20.86 16.19 -17.30
N MET A 206 19.89 15.89 -18.16
CA MET A 206 20.09 15.27 -19.47
C MET A 206 18.94 15.58 -20.42
N LYS A 207 19.09 15.22 -21.71
CA LYS A 207 18.00 15.28 -22.68
C LYS A 207 16.87 14.30 -22.30
N LYS A 208 15.64 14.62 -22.69
CA LYS A 208 14.44 13.83 -22.36
C LYS A 208 14.58 12.37 -22.82
N GLU A 209 15.05 12.16 -24.03
CA GLU A 209 15.17 10.83 -24.64
C GLU A 209 16.16 9.97 -23.85
N ARG A 210 17.27 10.58 -23.41
CA ARG A 210 18.26 9.90 -22.56
C ARG A 210 17.67 9.56 -21.20
N PHE A 211 16.88 10.48 -20.62
CA PHE A 211 16.19 10.22 -19.35
C PHE A 211 15.20 9.07 -19.47
N GLU A 212 14.38 9.05 -20.53
CA GLU A 212 13.41 7.97 -20.78
C GLU A 212 14.12 6.62 -20.95
N CYS A 213 15.21 6.55 -21.73
CA CYS A 213 16.01 5.33 -21.85
C CYS A 213 16.55 4.84 -20.49
N HIS A 214 17.09 5.75 -19.66
CA HIS A 214 17.55 5.38 -18.32
C HIS A 214 16.40 4.92 -17.43
N LEU A 215 15.27 5.64 -17.43
CA LEU A 215 14.11 5.31 -16.62
C LEU A 215 13.56 3.93 -16.98
N TYR A 216 13.29 3.66 -18.26
CA TYR A 216 12.75 2.37 -18.69
C TYR A 216 13.73 1.23 -18.44
N GLY A 217 15.03 1.42 -18.70
CA GLY A 217 16.06 0.43 -18.37
C GLY A 217 16.09 0.10 -16.87
N THR A 218 15.99 1.12 -16.01
CA THR A 218 15.92 0.94 -14.57
C THR A 218 14.65 0.22 -14.14
N LEU A 219 13.50 0.55 -14.71
CA LEU A 219 12.23 -0.11 -14.41
C LEU A 219 12.24 -1.60 -14.80
N ILE A 220 12.86 -1.95 -15.94
CA ILE A 220 13.05 -3.35 -16.34
C ILE A 220 13.94 -4.08 -15.33
N ALA A 221 15.06 -3.47 -14.93
CA ALA A 221 15.95 -4.04 -13.93
C ALA A 221 15.24 -4.28 -12.59
N ILE A 222 14.41 -3.32 -12.16
CA ILE A 222 13.54 -3.42 -10.99
C ILE A 222 12.61 -4.62 -11.12
N LEU A 223 11.86 -4.74 -12.21
CA LEU A 223 10.88 -5.81 -12.41
C LEU A 223 11.51 -7.20 -12.39
N VAL A 224 12.64 -7.38 -13.08
CA VAL A 224 13.39 -8.65 -13.09
C VAL A 224 13.88 -8.99 -11.69
N THR A 225 14.49 -8.03 -10.99
CA THR A 225 15.02 -8.23 -9.64
C THR A 225 13.89 -8.56 -8.65
N GLN A 226 12.77 -7.84 -8.75
CA GLN A 226 11.62 -8.00 -7.86
C GLN A 226 10.96 -9.37 -8.06
N THR A 227 10.80 -9.79 -9.31
CA THR A 227 10.24 -11.10 -9.65
C THR A 227 11.11 -12.22 -9.08
N LEU A 228 12.42 -12.18 -9.32
CA LEU A 228 13.38 -13.16 -8.78
C LEU A 228 13.33 -13.20 -7.25
N LEU A 229 13.29 -12.01 -6.62
CA LEU A 229 13.25 -11.90 -5.17
C LEU A 229 11.98 -12.50 -4.59
N PHE A 230 10.80 -12.19 -5.14
CA PHE A 230 9.55 -12.77 -4.67
C PHE A 230 9.55 -14.30 -4.78
N GLN A 231 10.01 -14.85 -5.91
CA GLN A 231 10.11 -16.29 -6.08
C GLN A 231 11.09 -16.92 -5.09
N ALA A 232 12.26 -16.31 -4.86
CA ALA A 232 13.22 -16.79 -3.86
C ALA A 232 12.68 -16.73 -2.43
N ARG A 233 11.95 -15.67 -2.07
CA ARG A 233 11.28 -15.52 -0.77
C ARG A 233 10.25 -16.64 -0.57
N ARG A 234 9.40 -16.87 -1.57
CA ARG A 234 8.39 -17.93 -1.56
C ARG A 234 9.03 -19.31 -1.44
N TYR A 235 10.07 -19.58 -2.22
CA TYR A 235 10.80 -20.85 -2.20
C TYR A 235 11.34 -21.17 -0.80
N TRP A 236 12.05 -20.23 -0.16
CA TRP A 236 12.63 -20.46 1.16
C TRP A 236 11.60 -20.52 2.28
N HIS A 237 10.52 -19.75 2.17
CA HIS A 237 9.42 -19.86 3.12
C HIS A 237 8.75 -21.23 3.03
N GLN A 238 8.42 -21.71 1.83
CA GLN A 238 7.76 -23.00 1.64
C GLN A 238 8.64 -24.19 2.03
N ARG A 239 9.96 -24.12 1.77
CA ARG A 239 10.87 -25.22 2.08
C ARG A 239 11.30 -25.30 3.54
N GLU A 240 11.56 -24.16 4.18
CA GLU A 240 12.22 -24.13 5.49
C GLU A 240 11.55 -23.16 6.48
N GLY A 241 10.43 -22.54 6.12
CA GLY A 241 9.79 -21.51 6.95
C GLY A 241 10.63 -20.24 7.10
N ILE A 242 11.66 -20.05 6.26
CA ILE A 242 12.58 -18.91 6.37
C ILE A 242 11.96 -17.69 5.69
N GLU A 243 11.77 -16.64 6.48
CA GLU A 243 11.45 -15.31 5.95
C GLU A 243 12.72 -14.59 5.50
N ILE A 244 12.72 -14.19 4.23
CA ILE A 244 13.78 -13.37 3.64
C ILE A 244 13.37 -11.90 3.67
N SER A 245 14.26 -11.04 4.17
CA SER A 245 14.11 -9.59 4.21
C SER A 245 14.32 -8.98 2.84
N GLU A 246 13.34 -8.20 2.38
CA GLU A 246 13.37 -7.43 1.14
C GLU A 246 14.67 -6.62 1.01
N TRP A 247 14.99 -5.83 2.03
CA TRP A 247 16.15 -4.94 2.01
C TRP A 247 17.49 -5.68 1.93
N LYS A 248 17.67 -6.71 2.76
CA LYS A 248 18.92 -7.49 2.76
C LYS A 248 19.10 -8.24 1.44
N ALA A 249 18.01 -8.80 0.92
CA ALA A 249 18.04 -9.53 -0.33
C ALA A 249 18.32 -8.61 -1.53
N LEU A 250 17.70 -7.44 -1.57
CA LEU A 250 17.98 -6.42 -2.58
C LEU A 250 19.47 -6.01 -2.56
N ASN A 251 20.07 -5.81 -1.39
CA ASN A 251 21.52 -5.52 -1.29
C ASN A 251 22.39 -6.64 -1.84
N ILE A 252 22.05 -7.91 -1.57
CA ILE A 252 22.78 -9.04 -2.14
C ILE A 252 22.62 -9.05 -3.67
N LEU A 253 21.39 -8.89 -4.16
CA LEU A 253 21.07 -8.89 -5.59
C LEU A 253 21.69 -7.72 -6.35
N GLN A 254 21.99 -6.60 -5.67
CA GLN A 254 22.67 -5.45 -6.28
C GLN A 254 24.01 -5.84 -6.94
N SER A 255 24.70 -6.80 -6.35
CA SER A 255 25.97 -7.30 -6.87
C SER A 255 25.81 -8.26 -8.06
N TYR A 256 24.58 -8.66 -8.41
CA TYR A 256 24.31 -9.66 -9.44
C TYR A 256 23.46 -9.15 -10.62
N TRP A 257 22.63 -8.11 -10.44
CA TRP A 257 21.66 -7.71 -11.49
C TRP A 257 22.35 -7.33 -12.81
N HIS A 258 23.50 -6.65 -12.77
CA HIS A 258 24.25 -6.30 -13.97
C HIS A 258 24.68 -7.56 -14.74
N ARG A 259 25.09 -8.62 -14.04
CA ARG A 259 25.46 -9.92 -14.62
C ARG A 259 24.24 -10.63 -15.20
N PHE A 260 23.09 -10.58 -14.53
CA PHE A 260 21.85 -11.21 -15.00
C PHE A 260 21.27 -10.52 -16.22
N LEU A 261 21.34 -9.18 -16.30
CA LEU A 261 20.88 -8.44 -17.48
C LEU A 261 21.76 -8.69 -18.71
N LEU A 262 23.08 -8.76 -18.53
CA LEU A 262 24.02 -8.94 -19.64
C LEU A 262 24.17 -10.39 -20.10
N HIS A 263 23.99 -11.34 -19.17
CA HIS A 263 24.15 -12.77 -19.41
C HIS A 263 23.01 -13.57 -18.77
N PRO A 264 21.82 -13.64 -19.40
CA PRO A 264 20.68 -14.39 -18.86
C PRO A 264 21.00 -15.86 -18.57
N GLN A 265 21.83 -16.51 -19.39
CA GLN A 265 22.30 -17.89 -19.19
C GLN A 265 23.13 -18.06 -17.90
N ALA A 266 23.81 -17.00 -17.46
CA ALA A 266 24.55 -17.02 -16.19
C ALA A 266 23.60 -17.02 -14.98
N MET A 267 22.32 -16.70 -15.16
CA MET A 267 21.33 -16.76 -14.08
C MET A 267 21.08 -18.20 -13.65
N GLU A 268 20.91 -19.14 -14.58
CA GLU A 268 20.64 -20.55 -14.27
C GLU A 268 21.77 -21.17 -13.45
N THR A 269 23.01 -20.90 -13.85
CA THR A 269 24.21 -21.38 -13.15
C THR A 269 24.43 -20.70 -11.81
N ALA A 270 24.12 -19.41 -11.68
CA ALA A 270 24.29 -18.67 -10.44
C ALA A 270 23.12 -18.84 -9.45
N LEU A 271 21.95 -19.30 -9.90
CA LEU A 271 20.74 -19.36 -9.09
C LEU A 271 20.90 -20.21 -7.81
N PRO A 272 21.50 -21.42 -7.82
CA PRO A 272 21.70 -22.19 -6.59
C PRO A 272 22.57 -21.46 -5.57
N SER A 273 23.66 -20.84 -6.02
CA SER A 273 24.56 -20.06 -5.17
C SER A 273 23.86 -18.82 -4.62
N LEU A 274 23.09 -18.12 -5.44
CA LEU A 274 22.30 -16.96 -5.02
C LEU A 274 21.25 -17.34 -3.99
N LEU A 275 20.48 -18.41 -4.20
CA LEU A 275 19.49 -18.88 -3.24
C LEU A 275 20.16 -19.22 -1.90
N SER A 276 21.32 -19.88 -1.92
CA SER A 276 22.10 -20.17 -0.71
C SER A 276 22.56 -18.89 0.02
N LEU A 277 23.03 -17.89 -0.72
CA LEU A 277 23.42 -16.59 -0.15
C LEU A 277 22.23 -15.87 0.48
N LEU A 278 21.09 -15.83 -0.20
CA LEU A 278 19.85 -15.24 0.33
C LEU A 278 19.46 -15.94 1.64
N ARG A 279 19.44 -17.28 1.64
CA ARG A 279 19.14 -18.07 2.84
C ARG A 279 20.06 -17.75 4.01
N LYS A 280 21.35 -17.54 3.76
CA LYS A 280 22.36 -17.31 4.81
C LYS A 280 22.39 -15.87 5.31
N HIS A 281 22.25 -14.89 4.42
CA HIS A 281 22.56 -13.50 4.71
C HIS A 281 21.35 -12.56 4.64
N ALA A 282 20.26 -12.97 3.99
CA ALA A 282 19.06 -12.15 3.85
C ALA A 282 17.91 -12.55 4.78
N ARG A 283 18.15 -13.37 5.81
CA ARG A 283 17.13 -13.69 6.81
C ARG A 283 16.57 -12.43 7.46
N LYS A 284 15.24 -12.38 7.60
CA LYS A 284 14.55 -11.29 8.26
C LYS A 284 14.80 -11.33 9.75
N ASP A 285 15.25 -10.20 10.29
CA ASP A 285 15.42 -10.07 11.74
C ASP A 285 14.04 -9.97 12.38
N ARG A 286 13.79 -10.75 13.42
CA ARG A 286 12.57 -10.63 14.24
C ARG A 286 12.84 -9.68 15.39
N ARG A 287 11.98 -8.67 15.53
CA ARG A 287 11.97 -7.79 16.70
C ARG A 287 10.93 -8.30 17.68
N LYS A 288 11.25 -8.27 18.97
CA LYS A 288 10.34 -8.73 20.02
C LYS A 288 9.07 -7.88 20.00
N GLY A 289 7.92 -8.52 19.80
CA GLY A 289 6.60 -7.88 19.79
C GLY A 289 6.18 -7.26 18.45
N GLU A 290 6.97 -7.39 17.37
CA GLU A 290 6.54 -6.96 16.03
C GLU A 290 6.17 -8.19 15.18
N GLU A 291 4.90 -8.27 14.78
CA GLU A 291 4.42 -9.28 13.84
C GLU A 291 4.95 -9.00 12.42
N THR A 292 5.39 -10.04 11.72
CA THR A 292 5.72 -9.93 10.30
C THR A 292 4.46 -10.00 9.44
N VAL A 293 4.59 -9.62 8.17
CA VAL A 293 3.54 -9.88 7.16
C VAL A 293 3.22 -11.36 7.07
N SER A 294 4.20 -12.25 7.22
CA SER A 294 3.95 -13.70 7.23
C SER A 294 3.10 -14.09 8.43
N ASP A 295 3.47 -13.61 9.61
CA ASP A 295 2.76 -13.90 10.85
C ASP A 295 1.31 -13.40 10.76
N LEU A 296 1.09 -12.20 10.21
CA LEU A 296 -0.24 -11.63 9.99
C LEU A 296 -1.06 -12.46 8.99
N LEU A 297 -0.50 -12.81 7.83
CA LEU A 297 -1.23 -13.59 6.82
C LEU A 297 -1.60 -14.99 7.34
N LYS A 298 -0.72 -15.62 8.12
CA LYS A 298 -0.98 -16.91 8.80
C LYS A 298 -2.07 -16.78 9.86
N LYS A 299 -2.00 -15.75 10.70
CA LYS A 299 -3.00 -15.44 11.73
C LYS A 299 -4.40 -15.28 11.12
N LEU A 300 -4.48 -14.69 9.94
CA LEU A 300 -5.73 -14.49 9.19
C LEU A 300 -6.13 -15.69 8.32
N GLY A 301 -5.36 -16.79 8.31
CA GLY A 301 -5.66 -17.98 7.51
C GLY A 301 -5.55 -17.77 5.99
N ILE A 302 -4.83 -16.74 5.55
CA ILE A 302 -4.66 -16.37 4.13
C ILE A 302 -3.47 -17.11 3.50
N TRP A 303 -2.47 -17.47 4.31
CA TRP A 303 -1.19 -18.03 3.85
C TRP A 303 -0.68 -19.18 4.72
#